data_AF-A0AAC9IVA7-F1
#
_entry.id   AF-A0AAC9IVA7-F1
#
_cell.length_a   1.000
_cell.length_b   1.000
_cell.length_c   1.000
_cell.angle_alpha   90.00
_cell.angle_beta   90.00
_cell.angle_gamma   90.00
#
_symmetry.space_group_name_H-M   'P 1'
#
loop_
_entity.id
_entity.type
_entity.pdbx_description
1 polymer ?
#
loop_
_entity_poly.entity_id
_entity_poly.type
_entity_poly.pdbx_seq_one_letter_code
_entity_poly.pdbx_strand_id
1 'polypeptide(L)'
;MSSKGQQLAIDYKQTEWKTPDVYNQLRGLMRDEAEIYAFCLEFLINIEKDSTLFHSALSYVNEKDFGQLVKIAIDILKEKESAVAESVIEYAGIQLPHILHPYLDDLLVLNPNGDSYFADYHWRNCTSAQLQPYLAQFLALNTDLETKIKLFNCLVESRDIVTIESLIPHALELELSSYVSSADYIDGYLEGVGLCREHGKVKRYCSDQTYHILFEPKYLNKPSAVHLNRTDHPTWNGVPLTNKYKVGGYLAEDENNPFMHIITLNPIPEGLPIRLSQLVLGCHLRELNENGVVFYQHDEQGIPHKIGEPMTIEWVEEHAMVPTEVSIVPTDSRWAFQSWASANSRENLFRIGGEPSWVQSGEVLTCPISGEKMQFIMQLDSEVPDVQEGEVYYGSGGLCYIFWCDKTKVSGYIMQHT
;
A
#
# COMPACT_ATOMS: atom_id res chain seq x y z
N MET A 1 -16.13 -23.75 -29.17
CA MET A 1 -16.79 -22.48 -28.85
C MET A 1 -15.86 -21.75 -27.90
N SER A 2 -15.63 -20.45 -28.09
CA SER A 2 -14.91 -19.62 -27.12
C SER A 2 -15.62 -19.70 -25.76
N SER A 3 -14.85 -19.68 -24.67
CA SER A 3 -15.41 -19.52 -23.33
C SER A 3 -16.00 -18.11 -23.17
N LYS A 4 -16.79 -17.86 -22.12
CA LYS A 4 -17.35 -16.51 -21.89
C LYS A 4 -16.25 -15.47 -21.67
N GLY A 5 -15.23 -15.81 -20.89
CA GLY A 5 -14.10 -14.94 -20.63
C GLY A 5 -13.28 -14.65 -21.88
N GLN A 6 -12.99 -15.68 -22.68
CA GLN A 6 -12.32 -15.49 -23.96
C GLN A 6 -13.13 -14.58 -24.90
N GLN A 7 -14.45 -14.79 -24.96
CA GLN A 7 -15.31 -13.96 -25.81
C GLN A 7 -15.32 -12.50 -25.36
N LEU A 8 -15.37 -12.23 -24.05
CA LEU A 8 -15.33 -10.87 -23.52
C LEU A 8 -14.03 -10.14 -23.91
N ALA A 9 -12.88 -10.82 -23.83
CA ALA A 9 -11.60 -10.24 -24.26
C ALA A 9 -11.58 -9.95 -25.77
N ILE A 10 -12.12 -10.86 -26.60
CA ILE A 10 -12.27 -10.65 -28.05
C ILE A 10 -13.16 -9.44 -28.36
N ASP A 11 -14.29 -9.31 -27.66
CA ASP A 11 -15.23 -8.20 -27.85
C ASP A 11 -14.60 -6.86 -27.41
N TYR A 12 -13.86 -6.87 -26.30
CA TYR A 12 -13.11 -5.72 -25.82
C TYR A 12 -12.00 -5.30 -26.78
N LYS A 13 -11.28 -6.24 -27.39
CA LYS A 13 -10.29 -5.94 -28.42
C LYS A 13 -10.91 -5.19 -29.62
N GLN A 14 -12.15 -5.53 -29.99
CA GLN A 14 -12.82 -4.95 -31.16
C GLN A 14 -13.41 -3.56 -30.87
N THR A 15 -13.94 -3.35 -29.67
CA THR A 15 -14.77 -2.17 -29.37
C THR A 15 -14.29 -1.34 -28.18
N GLU A 16 -13.23 -1.76 -27.50
CA GLU A 16 -12.70 -1.18 -26.26
C GLU A 16 -13.85 -0.90 -25.26
N TRP A 17 -13.88 0.31 -24.69
CA TRP A 17 -14.90 0.77 -23.76
C TRP A 17 -16.32 0.90 -24.34
N LYS A 18 -16.50 0.70 -25.65
CA LYS A 18 -17.83 0.58 -26.28
C LYS A 18 -18.41 -0.82 -26.17
N THR A 19 -17.66 -1.78 -25.62
CA THR A 19 -18.17 -3.12 -25.30
C THR A 19 -19.38 -2.99 -24.37
N PRO A 20 -20.56 -3.47 -24.78
CA PRO A 20 -21.77 -3.31 -23.96
C PRO A 20 -21.60 -3.93 -22.58
N ASP A 21 -21.87 -3.15 -21.53
CA ASP A 21 -21.92 -3.65 -20.15
C ASP A 21 -20.65 -4.37 -19.65
N VAL A 22 -19.48 -3.99 -20.18
CA VAL A 22 -18.20 -4.71 -20.02
C VAL A 22 -17.83 -5.06 -18.58
N TYR A 23 -18.05 -4.16 -17.62
CA TYR A 23 -17.72 -4.39 -16.22
C TYR A 23 -18.67 -5.38 -15.54
N ASN A 24 -19.96 -5.36 -15.86
CA ASN A 24 -20.89 -6.36 -15.33
C ASN A 24 -20.62 -7.73 -15.96
N GLN A 25 -20.23 -7.77 -17.23
CA GLN A 25 -19.75 -9.00 -17.86
C GLN A 25 -18.51 -9.55 -17.14
N LEU A 26 -17.49 -8.72 -16.91
CA LEU A 26 -16.28 -9.11 -16.15
C LEU A 26 -16.63 -9.60 -14.73
N ARG A 27 -17.51 -8.89 -14.03
CA ARG A 27 -18.01 -9.28 -12.70
C ARG A 27 -18.65 -10.66 -12.70
N GLY A 28 -19.36 -11.00 -13.78
CA GLY A 28 -19.91 -12.34 -13.99
C GLY A 28 -18.85 -13.44 -14.10
N LEU A 29 -17.61 -13.11 -14.48
CA LEU A 29 -16.48 -14.04 -14.59
C LEU A 29 -15.71 -14.18 -13.28
N MET A 30 -15.70 -13.16 -12.40
CA MET A 30 -14.87 -13.11 -11.18
C MET A 30 -15.09 -14.27 -10.20
N ARG A 31 -16.21 -15.01 -10.32
CA ARG A 31 -16.54 -16.17 -9.48
C ARG A 31 -16.23 -17.52 -10.13
N ASP A 32 -15.73 -17.52 -11.36
CA ASP A 32 -15.38 -18.71 -12.13
C ASP A 32 -13.91 -18.63 -12.54
N GLU A 33 -13.07 -19.39 -11.85
CA GLU A 33 -11.62 -19.38 -12.03
C GLU A 33 -11.20 -19.70 -13.48
N ALA A 34 -11.92 -20.61 -14.15
CA ALA A 34 -11.60 -20.98 -15.52
C ALA A 34 -11.93 -19.86 -16.50
N GLU A 35 -13.06 -19.17 -16.30
CA GLU A 35 -13.48 -18.09 -17.17
C GLU A 35 -12.65 -16.82 -16.98
N ILE A 36 -12.30 -16.46 -15.74
CA ILE A 36 -11.45 -15.29 -15.50
C ILE A 36 -10.02 -15.51 -16.02
N TYR A 37 -9.47 -16.72 -15.86
CA TYR A 37 -8.19 -17.08 -16.45
C TYR A 37 -8.24 -17.01 -17.98
N ALA A 38 -9.29 -17.55 -18.61
CA ALA A 38 -9.46 -17.49 -20.06
C ALA A 38 -9.54 -16.05 -20.59
N PHE A 39 -10.22 -15.15 -19.85
CA PHE A 39 -10.22 -13.71 -20.15
C PHE A 39 -8.81 -13.13 -20.10
N CYS A 40 -8.08 -13.34 -18.99
CA CYS A 40 -6.75 -12.77 -18.80
C CYS A 40 -5.73 -13.31 -19.82
N LEU A 41 -5.80 -14.60 -20.15
CA LEU A 41 -4.91 -15.24 -21.12
C LEU A 41 -5.15 -14.68 -22.53
N GLU A 42 -6.41 -14.57 -22.95
CA GLU A 42 -6.78 -14.00 -24.26
C GLU A 42 -6.37 -12.52 -24.34
N PHE A 43 -6.58 -11.77 -23.26
CA PHE A 43 -6.14 -10.36 -23.17
C PHE A 43 -4.62 -10.24 -23.33
N LEU A 44 -3.85 -11.02 -22.56
CA LEU A 44 -2.39 -11.00 -22.58
C LEU A 44 -1.80 -11.32 -23.96
N ILE A 45 -2.36 -12.31 -24.66
CA ILE A 45 -1.82 -12.77 -25.95
C ILE A 45 -2.22 -11.84 -27.09
N ASN A 46 -3.45 -11.34 -27.09
CA ASN A 46 -4.06 -10.76 -28.28
C ASN A 46 -4.33 -9.27 -28.21
N ILE A 47 -4.14 -8.60 -27.07
CA ILE A 47 -4.41 -7.16 -26.92
C ILE A 47 -3.10 -6.43 -26.63
N GLU A 48 -2.79 -5.41 -27.42
CA GLU A 48 -1.53 -4.64 -27.28
C GLU A 48 -1.64 -3.53 -26.24
N LYS A 49 -2.83 -2.94 -26.11
CA LYS A 49 -3.09 -1.80 -25.24
C LYS A 49 -3.58 -2.26 -23.87
N ASP A 50 -2.86 -1.86 -22.85
CA ASP A 50 -3.23 -2.12 -21.46
C ASP A 50 -4.53 -1.40 -21.04
N SER A 51 -5.17 -1.92 -19.99
CA SER A 51 -6.46 -1.42 -19.50
C SER A 51 -6.70 -1.73 -18.04
N THR A 52 -7.34 -0.80 -17.34
CA THR A 52 -7.86 -0.99 -15.98
C THR A 52 -8.88 -2.14 -15.88
N LEU A 53 -9.50 -2.55 -17.00
CA LEU A 53 -10.33 -3.74 -17.06
C LEU A 53 -9.50 -5.02 -16.85
N PHE A 54 -8.32 -5.10 -17.47
CA PHE A 54 -7.40 -6.22 -17.34
C PHE A 54 -6.82 -6.29 -15.93
N HIS A 55 -6.37 -5.15 -15.40
CA HIS A 55 -5.94 -4.99 -14.01
C HIS A 55 -6.97 -5.51 -13.01
N SER A 56 -8.24 -5.14 -13.21
CA SER A 56 -9.35 -5.58 -12.36
C SER A 56 -9.52 -7.10 -12.39
N ALA A 57 -9.20 -7.77 -13.51
CA ALA A 57 -9.35 -9.21 -13.66
C ALA A 57 -8.23 -10.00 -12.97
N LEU A 58 -6.99 -9.48 -12.97
CA LEU A 58 -5.81 -10.16 -12.41
C LEU A 58 -5.98 -10.52 -10.92
N SER A 59 -6.65 -9.66 -10.15
CA SER A 59 -6.95 -9.89 -8.72
C SER A 59 -7.76 -11.15 -8.43
N TYR A 60 -8.46 -11.71 -9.43
CA TYR A 60 -9.33 -12.88 -9.28
C TYR A 60 -8.75 -14.16 -9.89
N VAL A 61 -7.57 -14.09 -10.52
CA VAL A 61 -6.88 -15.28 -11.03
C VAL A 61 -6.25 -16.04 -9.85
N ASN A 62 -6.49 -17.35 -9.75
CA ASN A 62 -5.86 -18.18 -8.73
C ASN A 62 -4.33 -18.24 -8.94
N GLU A 63 -3.57 -18.56 -7.89
CA GLU A 63 -2.10 -18.53 -7.93
C GLU A 63 -1.48 -19.41 -9.04
N LYS A 64 -2.02 -20.62 -9.24
CA LYS A 64 -1.50 -21.57 -10.23
C LYS A 64 -1.61 -21.01 -11.65
N ASP A 65 -2.77 -20.47 -11.99
CA ASP A 65 -3.06 -19.92 -13.30
C ASP A 65 -2.35 -18.57 -13.50
N PHE A 66 -2.18 -17.78 -12.44
CA PHE A 66 -1.34 -16.57 -12.45
C PHE A 66 0.12 -16.93 -12.79
N GLY A 67 0.66 -18.01 -12.22
CA GLY A 67 1.99 -18.51 -12.56
C GLY A 67 2.14 -18.85 -14.06
N GLN A 68 1.08 -19.29 -14.73
CA GLN A 68 1.08 -19.47 -16.19
C GLN A 68 1.09 -18.14 -16.94
N LEU A 69 0.30 -17.16 -16.49
CA LEU A 69 0.31 -15.82 -17.07
C LEU A 69 1.71 -15.17 -16.93
N VAL A 70 2.36 -15.30 -15.78
CA VAL A 70 3.73 -14.80 -15.55
C VAL A 70 4.72 -15.41 -16.53
N LYS A 71 4.68 -16.74 -16.72
CA LYS A 71 5.56 -17.40 -17.68
C LYS A 71 5.37 -16.85 -19.10
N ILE A 72 4.12 -16.73 -19.54
CA ILE A 72 3.79 -16.19 -20.87
C ILE A 72 4.20 -14.73 -21.00
N ALA A 73 3.98 -13.92 -19.95
CA ALA A 73 4.37 -12.52 -19.92
C ALA A 73 5.89 -12.36 -20.07
N ILE A 74 6.68 -13.18 -19.37
CA ILE A 74 8.14 -13.18 -19.50
C ILE A 74 8.58 -13.60 -20.91
N ASP A 75 7.96 -14.64 -21.48
CA ASP A 75 8.26 -15.07 -22.85
C ASP A 75 7.94 -13.94 -23.86
N ILE A 76 6.83 -13.22 -23.67
CA ILE A 76 6.49 -12.03 -24.48
C ILE A 76 7.55 -10.94 -24.32
N LEU A 77 7.94 -10.60 -23.09
CA LEU A 77 8.91 -9.54 -22.78
C LEU A 77 10.31 -9.82 -23.34
N LYS A 78 10.69 -11.11 -23.44
CA LYS A 78 11.94 -11.52 -24.12
C LYS A 78 11.92 -11.25 -25.62
N GLU A 79 10.74 -11.21 -26.23
CA GLU A 79 10.58 -11.01 -27.67
C GLU A 79 10.28 -9.55 -28.04
N LYS A 80 9.54 -8.83 -27.19
CA LYS A 80 9.07 -7.46 -27.45
C LYS A 80 8.63 -6.74 -26.19
N GLU A 81 8.62 -5.41 -26.25
CA GLU A 81 7.95 -4.57 -25.26
C GLU A 81 6.43 -4.85 -25.24
N SER A 82 5.83 -4.89 -24.05
CA SER A 82 4.39 -5.11 -23.88
C SER A 82 3.90 -4.60 -22.52
N ALA A 83 3.15 -3.50 -22.53
CA ALA A 83 2.53 -2.94 -21.32
C ALA A 83 1.58 -3.93 -20.62
N VAL A 84 0.92 -4.81 -21.39
CA VAL A 84 0.03 -5.85 -20.85
C VAL A 84 0.84 -6.92 -20.12
N ALA A 85 1.97 -7.36 -20.68
CA ALA A 85 2.86 -8.29 -19.99
C ALA A 85 3.50 -7.65 -18.75
N GLU A 86 3.89 -6.38 -18.82
CA GLU A 86 4.38 -5.62 -17.66
C GLU A 86 3.36 -5.52 -16.53
N SER A 87 2.07 -5.35 -16.85
CA SER A 87 0.98 -5.37 -15.86
C SER A 87 0.85 -6.72 -15.16
N VAL A 88 1.09 -7.83 -15.86
CA VAL A 88 1.13 -9.16 -15.22
C VAL A 88 2.28 -9.24 -14.21
N ILE A 89 3.44 -8.68 -14.53
CA ILE A 89 4.60 -8.65 -13.62
C ILE A 89 4.32 -7.74 -12.42
N GLU A 90 3.73 -6.55 -12.63
CA GLU A 90 3.33 -5.63 -11.56
C GLU A 90 2.41 -6.32 -10.55
N TYR A 91 1.28 -6.86 -11.02
CA TYR A 91 0.27 -7.44 -10.12
C TYR A 91 0.76 -8.73 -9.47
N ALA A 92 1.55 -9.55 -10.15
CA ALA A 92 2.23 -10.68 -9.52
C ALA A 92 3.24 -10.21 -8.46
N GLY A 93 4.00 -9.14 -8.74
CA GLY A 93 4.95 -8.53 -7.83
C GLY A 93 4.28 -8.00 -6.56
N ILE A 94 3.06 -7.49 -6.64
CA ILE A 94 2.26 -6.98 -5.50
C ILE A 94 1.58 -8.13 -4.73
N GLN A 95 0.95 -9.07 -5.43
CA GLN A 95 0.03 -10.01 -4.79
C GLN A 95 0.69 -11.36 -4.46
N LEU A 96 1.64 -11.80 -5.28
CA LEU A 96 2.20 -13.17 -5.26
C LEU A 96 3.69 -13.17 -5.66
N PRO A 97 4.57 -12.38 -5.01
CA PRO A 97 5.94 -12.16 -5.50
C PRO A 97 6.73 -13.47 -5.66
N HIS A 98 6.43 -14.50 -4.87
CA HIS A 98 7.11 -15.80 -4.91
C HIS A 98 6.99 -16.53 -6.25
N ILE A 99 5.95 -16.28 -7.04
CA ILE A 99 5.81 -16.90 -8.37
C ILE A 99 6.78 -16.30 -9.40
N LEU A 100 7.36 -15.13 -9.10
CA LEU A 100 8.37 -14.45 -9.93
C LEU A 100 9.80 -14.81 -9.54
N HIS A 101 10.03 -15.35 -8.33
CA HIS A 101 11.37 -15.71 -7.85
C HIS A 101 12.16 -16.68 -8.75
N PRO A 102 11.55 -17.63 -9.49
CA PRO A 102 12.28 -18.46 -10.44
C PRO A 102 12.87 -17.69 -11.63
N TYR A 103 12.47 -16.43 -11.83
CA TYR A 103 12.80 -15.61 -12.99
C TYR A 103 13.61 -14.35 -12.63
N LEU A 104 14.18 -14.26 -11.42
CA LEU A 104 14.91 -13.06 -10.99
C LEU A 104 16.01 -12.61 -11.97
N ASP A 105 16.77 -13.55 -12.54
CA ASP A 105 17.81 -13.22 -13.53
C ASP A 105 17.22 -12.66 -14.82
N ASP A 106 16.11 -13.23 -15.31
CA ASP A 106 15.40 -12.72 -16.47
C ASP A 106 14.84 -11.33 -16.19
N LEU A 107 14.21 -11.12 -15.03
CA LEU A 107 13.59 -9.86 -14.63
C LEU A 107 14.63 -8.75 -14.40
N LEU A 108 15.83 -9.10 -13.92
CA LEU A 108 16.93 -8.15 -13.78
C LEU A 108 17.42 -7.63 -15.15
N VAL A 109 17.41 -8.48 -16.17
CA VAL A 109 17.81 -8.11 -17.54
C VAL A 109 16.68 -7.40 -18.28
N LEU A 110 15.45 -7.90 -18.17
CA LEU A 110 14.28 -7.34 -18.84
C LEU A 110 13.84 -6.00 -18.23
N ASN A 111 14.06 -5.82 -16.93
CA ASN A 111 13.68 -4.65 -16.14
C ASN A 111 12.25 -4.14 -16.43
N PRO A 112 11.22 -5.02 -16.37
CA PRO A 112 9.85 -4.61 -16.65
C PRO A 112 9.39 -3.55 -15.67
N ASN A 113 8.66 -2.55 -16.16
CA ASN A 113 8.24 -1.39 -15.38
C ASN A 113 9.42 -0.57 -14.79
N GLY A 114 10.62 -0.64 -15.38
CA GLY A 114 11.86 -0.12 -14.80
C GLY A 114 11.86 1.35 -14.38
N ASP A 115 10.99 2.18 -14.95
CA ASP A 115 10.82 3.60 -14.60
C ASP A 115 9.78 3.85 -13.50
N SER A 116 9.18 2.78 -12.96
CA SER A 116 8.13 2.84 -11.95
C SER A 116 8.65 2.48 -10.56
N TYR A 117 8.07 3.06 -9.52
CA TYR A 117 8.45 2.78 -8.13
C TYR A 117 8.17 1.33 -7.68
N PHE A 118 7.35 0.59 -8.44
CA PHE A 118 7.00 -0.81 -8.18
C PHE A 118 7.80 -1.82 -9.00
N ALA A 119 8.80 -1.38 -9.78
CA ALA A 119 9.60 -2.23 -10.66
C ALA A 119 10.17 -3.48 -9.95
N ASP A 120 10.58 -3.30 -8.70
CA ASP A 120 11.33 -4.30 -7.95
C ASP A 120 10.48 -5.13 -6.96
N TYR A 121 9.16 -4.92 -6.89
CA TYR A 121 8.28 -5.58 -5.90
C TYR A 121 8.34 -7.12 -5.91
N HIS A 122 8.82 -7.71 -7.00
CA HIS A 122 9.04 -9.14 -7.14
C HIS A 122 10.17 -9.71 -6.26
N TRP A 123 11.05 -8.86 -5.71
CA TRP A 123 12.11 -9.26 -4.78
C TRP A 123 11.61 -9.50 -3.36
N ARG A 124 10.38 -9.07 -3.04
CA ARG A 124 9.78 -9.27 -1.72
C ARG A 124 9.71 -10.75 -1.37
N ASN A 125 9.95 -11.04 -0.09
CA ASN A 125 9.95 -12.39 0.48
C ASN A 125 11.00 -13.35 -0.11
N CYS A 126 12.00 -12.86 -0.85
CA CYS A 126 13.15 -13.67 -1.22
C CYS A 126 13.90 -14.15 0.03
N THR A 127 14.28 -15.43 0.04
CA THR A 127 15.10 -15.99 1.12
C THR A 127 16.54 -15.48 1.03
N SER A 128 17.25 -15.41 2.16
CA SER A 128 18.64 -14.98 2.17
C SER A 128 19.53 -15.81 1.24
N ALA A 129 19.19 -17.09 0.99
CA ALA A 129 19.86 -17.97 0.04
C ALA A 129 19.67 -17.53 -1.42
N GLN A 130 18.46 -17.12 -1.80
CA GLN A 130 18.16 -16.55 -3.12
C GLN A 130 18.89 -15.21 -3.32
N LEU A 131 19.07 -14.42 -2.26
CA LEU A 131 19.72 -13.11 -2.32
C LEU A 131 21.26 -13.19 -2.42
N GLN A 132 21.89 -14.29 -1.98
CA GLN A 132 23.36 -14.39 -1.91
C GLN A 132 24.09 -14.08 -3.23
N PRO A 133 23.69 -14.60 -4.40
CA PRO A 133 24.39 -14.32 -5.66
C PRO A 133 24.38 -12.83 -6.01
N TYR A 134 23.27 -12.15 -5.76
CA TYR A 134 23.07 -10.73 -6.05
C TYR A 134 23.82 -9.84 -5.06
N LEU A 135 23.83 -10.21 -3.77
CA LEU A 135 24.68 -9.55 -2.78
C LEU A 135 26.16 -9.70 -3.14
N ALA A 136 26.60 -10.90 -3.53
CA ALA A 136 27.98 -11.12 -3.96
C ALA A 136 28.35 -10.29 -5.20
N GLN A 137 27.43 -10.16 -6.16
CA GLN A 137 27.60 -9.30 -7.33
C GLN A 137 27.66 -7.81 -6.93
N PHE A 138 26.79 -7.35 -6.03
CA PHE A 138 26.83 -5.97 -5.52
C PHE A 138 28.17 -5.66 -4.83
N LEU A 139 28.71 -6.60 -4.05
CA LEU A 139 29.98 -6.43 -3.33
C LEU A 139 31.23 -6.58 -4.21
N ALA A 140 31.10 -7.14 -5.41
CA ALA A 140 32.24 -7.34 -6.29
C ALA A 140 32.83 -6.00 -6.79
N LEU A 141 34.17 -5.94 -6.86
CA LEU A 141 34.91 -4.73 -7.26
C LEU A 141 34.75 -4.38 -8.74
N ASN A 142 34.44 -5.37 -9.58
CA ASN A 142 34.31 -5.22 -11.02
C ASN A 142 32.87 -4.95 -11.49
N THR A 143 31.91 -4.87 -10.56
CA THR A 143 30.53 -4.49 -10.87
C THR A 143 30.48 -2.97 -11.05
N ASP A 144 29.91 -2.51 -12.17
CA ASP A 144 29.75 -1.10 -12.48
C ASP A 144 28.72 -0.41 -11.56
N LEU A 145 28.72 0.92 -11.53
CA LEU A 145 27.88 1.71 -10.63
C LEU A 145 26.39 1.54 -10.93
N GLU A 146 25.99 1.48 -12.20
CA GLU A 146 24.59 1.34 -12.60
C GLU A 146 24.02 0.00 -12.13
N THR A 147 24.76 -1.09 -12.37
CA THR A 147 24.43 -2.41 -11.84
C THR A 147 24.38 -2.42 -10.31
N LYS A 148 25.31 -1.74 -9.63
CA LYS A 148 25.28 -1.62 -8.16
C LYS A 148 24.03 -0.90 -7.65
N ILE A 149 23.62 0.20 -8.29
CA ILE A 149 22.40 0.94 -7.92
C ILE A 149 21.16 0.05 -8.12
N LYS A 150 21.06 -0.64 -9.26
CA LYS A 150 19.94 -1.57 -9.50
C LYS A 150 19.89 -2.68 -8.45
N LEU A 151 21.02 -3.34 -8.18
CA LEU A 151 21.11 -4.39 -7.17
C LEU A 151 20.81 -3.87 -5.76
N PHE A 152 21.23 -2.64 -5.43
CA PHE A 152 20.87 -2.01 -4.17
C PHE A 152 19.34 -1.94 -4.00
N ASN A 153 18.63 -1.40 -4.99
CA ASN A 153 17.17 -1.28 -4.96
C ASN A 153 16.50 -2.65 -4.79
N CYS A 154 16.88 -3.63 -5.62
CA CYS A 154 16.39 -4.99 -5.56
C CYS A 154 16.62 -5.67 -4.20
N LEU A 155 17.82 -5.52 -3.63
CA LEU A 155 18.18 -6.13 -2.34
C LEU A 155 17.45 -5.47 -1.17
N VAL A 156 17.25 -4.15 -1.19
CA VAL A 156 16.44 -3.45 -0.17
C VAL A 156 14.97 -3.87 -0.24
N GLU A 157 14.43 -4.02 -1.46
CA GLU A 157 13.06 -4.49 -1.70
C GLU A 157 12.81 -5.91 -1.16
N SER A 158 13.85 -6.71 -0.91
CA SER A 158 13.69 -8.01 -0.25
C SER A 158 13.22 -7.95 1.20
N ARG A 159 13.45 -6.81 1.88
CA ARG A 159 13.23 -6.61 3.33
C ARG A 159 14.05 -7.56 4.24
N ASP A 160 15.06 -8.24 3.69
CA ASP A 160 15.97 -9.09 4.47
C ASP A 160 17.00 -8.22 5.21
N ILE A 161 16.73 -7.93 6.49
CA ILE A 161 17.55 -7.03 7.31
C ILE A 161 19.02 -7.45 7.33
N VAL A 162 19.33 -8.75 7.36
CA VAL A 162 20.71 -9.24 7.42
C VAL A 162 21.49 -8.88 6.15
N THR A 163 20.87 -9.08 4.99
CA THR A 163 21.41 -8.69 3.69
C THR A 163 21.55 -7.17 3.59
N ILE A 164 20.54 -6.44 4.04
CA ILE A 164 20.51 -4.97 4.02
C ILE A 164 21.58 -4.36 4.94
N GLU A 165 21.79 -4.90 6.14
CA GLU A 165 22.86 -4.41 7.01
C GLU A 165 24.25 -4.69 6.42
N SER A 166 24.40 -5.77 5.64
CA SER A 166 25.66 -6.12 4.97
C SER A 166 25.99 -5.19 3.79
N LEU A 167 24.96 -4.70 3.06
CA LEU A 167 25.15 -3.84 1.90
C LEU A 167 25.37 -2.36 2.25
N ILE A 168 24.79 -1.86 3.37
CA ILE A 168 24.82 -0.43 3.74
C ILE A 168 26.24 0.17 3.79
N PRO A 169 27.25 -0.43 4.44
CA PRO A 169 28.58 0.16 4.52
C PRO A 169 29.19 0.42 3.13
N HIS A 170 28.95 -0.47 2.19
CA HIS A 170 29.45 -0.36 0.82
C HIS A 170 28.61 0.62 0.00
N ALA A 171 27.28 0.62 0.19
CA ALA A 171 26.36 1.55 -0.47
C ALA A 171 26.65 3.01 -0.11
N LEU A 172 27.09 3.29 1.14
CA LEU A 172 27.48 4.62 1.59
C LEU A 172 28.73 5.17 0.88
N GLU A 173 29.56 4.31 0.29
CA GLU A 173 30.76 4.71 -0.47
C GLU A 173 30.46 4.99 -1.95
N LEU A 174 29.24 4.69 -2.41
CA LEU A 174 28.80 4.89 -3.79
C LEU A 174 28.08 6.22 -3.96
N GLU A 175 28.08 6.75 -5.18
CA GLU A 175 27.20 7.86 -5.59
C GLU A 175 25.86 7.29 -6.08
N LEU A 176 24.96 7.00 -5.13
CA LEU A 176 23.67 6.35 -5.43
C LEU A 176 22.64 7.28 -6.09
N SER A 177 22.80 8.60 -5.91
CA SER A 177 21.91 9.62 -6.44
C SER A 177 22.67 10.90 -6.74
N SER A 178 22.24 11.61 -7.79
CA SER A 178 22.72 12.95 -8.12
C SER A 178 21.93 14.06 -7.41
N TYR A 179 20.83 13.73 -6.73
CA TYR A 179 19.91 14.70 -6.14
C TYR A 179 20.05 14.82 -4.61
N VAL A 180 20.41 13.72 -3.94
CA VAL A 180 20.51 13.64 -2.48
C VAL A 180 21.76 12.87 -2.09
N SER A 181 22.18 12.97 -0.83
CA SER A 181 23.31 12.19 -0.34
C SER A 181 22.99 10.70 -0.36
N SER A 182 24.02 9.85 -0.45
CA SER A 182 23.83 8.39 -0.38
C SER A 182 23.20 7.93 0.94
N ALA A 183 23.44 8.67 2.04
CA ALA A 183 22.78 8.41 3.31
C ALA A 183 21.27 8.67 3.23
N ASP A 184 20.86 9.81 2.68
CA ASP A 184 19.44 10.16 2.51
C ASP A 184 18.75 9.23 1.51
N TYR A 185 19.46 8.83 0.44
CA TYR A 185 18.96 7.85 -0.52
C TYR A 185 18.68 6.50 0.16
N ILE A 186 19.63 5.99 0.93
CA ILE A 186 19.47 4.73 1.67
C ILE A 186 18.31 4.84 2.65
N ASP A 187 18.27 5.90 3.45
CA ASP A 187 17.24 6.05 4.47
C ASP A 187 15.84 6.19 3.84
N GLY A 188 15.70 6.94 2.74
CA GLY A 188 14.42 7.04 2.01
C GLY A 188 13.96 5.71 1.41
N TYR A 189 14.85 4.90 0.83
CA TYR A 189 14.51 3.57 0.31
C TYR A 189 14.13 2.59 1.43
N LEU A 190 14.85 2.61 2.56
CA LEU A 190 14.48 1.80 3.72
C LEU A 190 13.07 2.16 4.20
N GLU A 191 12.77 3.46 4.32
CA GLU A 191 11.47 3.95 4.75
C GLU A 191 10.36 3.53 3.78
N GLY A 192 10.63 3.49 2.48
CA GLY A 192 9.71 2.99 1.46
C GLY A 192 9.30 1.51 1.64
N VAL A 193 10.15 0.69 2.25
CA VAL A 193 9.94 -0.77 2.37
C VAL A 193 9.62 -1.24 3.80
N GLY A 194 9.17 -0.34 4.68
CA GLY A 194 8.80 -0.71 6.06
C GLY A 194 9.98 -0.81 7.03
N LEU A 195 11.16 -0.32 6.62
CA LEU A 195 12.38 -0.33 7.43
C LEU A 195 12.84 1.09 7.78
N CYS A 196 13.61 1.24 8.84
CA CYS A 196 14.32 2.49 9.12
C CYS A 196 15.65 2.19 9.80
N ARG A 197 16.55 3.17 9.77
CA ARG A 197 17.86 3.06 10.39
C ARG A 197 17.95 3.97 11.60
N GLU A 198 18.34 3.39 12.74
CA GLU A 198 18.61 4.14 13.96
C GLU A 198 19.91 3.67 14.60
N HIS A 199 20.76 4.62 14.98
CA HIS A 199 22.05 4.34 15.60
C HIS A 199 22.89 3.31 14.80
N GLY A 200 22.81 3.37 13.48
CA GLY A 200 23.53 2.48 12.56
C GLY A 200 22.94 1.07 12.41
N LYS A 201 21.77 0.78 13.00
CA LYS A 201 21.07 -0.50 12.86
C LYS A 201 19.78 -0.37 12.08
N VAL A 202 19.46 -1.37 11.28
CA VAL A 202 18.21 -1.42 10.53
C VAL A 202 17.15 -2.12 11.38
N LYS A 203 15.94 -1.55 11.44
CA LYS A 203 14.80 -2.11 12.15
C LYS A 203 13.53 -1.95 11.33
N ARG A 204 12.53 -2.81 11.58
CA ARG A 204 11.16 -2.60 11.09
C ARG A 204 10.49 -1.48 11.88
N TYR A 205 9.69 -0.67 11.20
CA TYR A 205 8.82 0.31 11.86
C TYR A 205 7.33 -0.03 11.76
N CYS A 206 6.98 -1.13 11.10
CA CYS A 206 5.62 -1.62 10.96
C CYS A 206 5.49 -3.08 11.40
N SER A 207 4.28 -3.50 11.76
CA SER A 207 3.96 -4.89 12.10
C SER A 207 3.74 -5.75 10.86
N ASP A 208 4.03 -7.05 10.97
CA ASP A 208 3.69 -8.01 9.90
C ASP A 208 2.19 -8.28 9.84
N GLN A 209 1.50 -8.17 10.98
CA GLN A 209 0.05 -8.31 11.05
C GLN A 209 -0.62 -7.06 10.45
N THR A 210 -1.47 -7.30 9.46
CA THR A 210 -2.32 -6.29 8.81
C THR A 210 -3.79 -6.64 9.01
N TYR A 211 -4.63 -5.63 9.19
CA TYR A 211 -6.08 -5.75 9.16
C TYR A 211 -6.68 -4.76 8.17
N HIS A 212 -7.73 -5.20 7.47
CA HIS A 212 -8.63 -4.31 6.74
C HIS A 212 -9.75 -3.83 7.68
N ILE A 213 -10.09 -2.54 7.61
CA ILE A 213 -11.24 -1.96 8.31
C ILE A 213 -12.48 -2.18 7.44
N LEU A 214 -13.51 -2.81 8.01
CA LEU A 214 -14.80 -3.01 7.36
C LEU A 214 -15.85 -2.09 7.98
N PHE A 215 -16.44 -1.27 7.12
CA PHE A 215 -17.54 -0.40 7.48
C PHE A 215 -18.89 -1.09 7.32
N GLU A 216 -19.92 -0.58 8.00
CA GLU A 216 -21.28 -1.07 7.84
C GLU A 216 -21.76 -0.96 6.37
N PRO A 217 -22.61 -1.88 5.87
CA PRO A 217 -22.93 -2.07 4.43
C PRO A 217 -23.54 -0.91 3.63
N LYS A 218 -23.55 0.33 4.14
CA LYS A 218 -23.97 1.55 3.44
C LYS A 218 -23.13 2.79 3.77
N TYR A 219 -22.16 2.66 4.66
CA TYR A 219 -21.37 3.80 5.12
C TYR A 219 -20.58 4.44 3.98
N LEU A 220 -19.93 3.61 3.15
CA LEU A 220 -19.16 4.06 1.99
C LEU A 220 -19.99 4.14 0.69
N ASN A 221 -21.28 3.80 0.74
CA ASN A 221 -22.09 3.61 -0.47
C ASN A 221 -22.67 4.93 -0.99
N LYS A 222 -21.80 5.83 -1.45
CA LYS A 222 -22.19 6.73 -2.56
C LYS A 222 -22.31 5.90 -3.83
N PRO A 223 -23.11 6.30 -4.85
CA PRO A 223 -23.17 5.56 -6.11
C PRO A 223 -21.81 5.64 -6.81
N SER A 224 -20.93 4.67 -6.53
CA SER A 224 -19.69 4.51 -7.27
C SER A 224 -20.03 3.98 -8.67
N ALA A 225 -19.25 4.37 -9.67
CA ALA A 225 -19.38 3.77 -10.98
C ALA A 225 -19.17 2.25 -10.88
N VAL A 226 -19.80 1.45 -11.75
CA VAL A 226 -19.78 -0.03 -11.67
C VAL A 226 -18.34 -0.60 -11.57
N HIS A 227 -17.35 0.09 -12.13
CA HIS A 227 -15.93 -0.28 -12.07
C HIS A 227 -15.25 -0.05 -10.72
N LEU A 228 -15.90 0.68 -9.80
CA LEU A 228 -15.48 0.96 -8.43
C LEU A 228 -16.40 0.28 -7.42
N ASN A 229 -17.08 -0.81 -7.79
CA ASN A 229 -17.88 -1.54 -6.82
C ASN A 229 -16.98 -2.31 -5.84
N ARG A 230 -16.59 -1.62 -4.76
CA ARG A 230 -15.74 -2.11 -3.67
C ARG A 230 -16.20 -3.46 -3.12
N THR A 231 -17.52 -3.67 -3.03
CA THR A 231 -18.11 -4.89 -2.47
C THR A 231 -17.81 -6.17 -3.24
N ASP A 232 -17.22 -6.11 -4.43
CA ASP A 232 -16.81 -7.32 -5.16
C ASP A 232 -15.37 -7.74 -4.87
N HIS A 233 -14.52 -6.83 -4.39
CA HIS A 233 -13.09 -7.12 -4.22
C HIS A 233 -12.81 -7.86 -2.89
N PRO A 234 -11.93 -8.88 -2.85
CA PRO A 234 -11.70 -9.69 -1.65
C PRO A 234 -11.33 -8.89 -0.39
N THR A 235 -10.62 -7.77 -0.54
CA THR A 235 -10.18 -6.90 0.56
C THR A 235 -11.32 -6.18 1.29
N TRP A 236 -12.56 -6.25 0.78
CA TRP A 236 -13.76 -5.71 1.45
C TRP A 236 -14.66 -6.78 2.08
N ASN A 237 -14.34 -8.07 1.91
CA ASN A 237 -15.30 -9.16 2.15
C ASN A 237 -14.78 -10.30 3.04
N GLY A 238 -13.72 -10.08 3.82
CA GLY A 238 -13.21 -11.12 4.71
C GLY A 238 -14.05 -11.30 5.98
N VAL A 239 -13.68 -12.29 6.79
CA VAL A 239 -14.42 -12.67 8.01
C VAL A 239 -14.01 -11.73 9.16
N PRO A 240 -14.92 -10.90 9.69
CA PRO A 240 -14.58 -9.93 10.73
C PRO A 240 -14.30 -10.60 12.08
N LEU A 241 -13.39 -10.00 12.84
CA LEU A 241 -13.20 -10.31 14.25
C LEU A 241 -14.43 -9.86 15.07
N THR A 242 -14.56 -10.41 16.29
CA THR A 242 -15.73 -10.18 17.15
C THR A 242 -15.82 -8.74 17.67
N ASN A 243 -14.69 -8.08 17.90
CA ASN A 243 -14.68 -6.74 18.46
C ASN A 243 -15.07 -5.71 17.40
N LYS A 244 -15.90 -4.73 17.81
CA LYS A 244 -16.22 -3.54 17.03
C LYS A 244 -15.50 -2.32 17.60
N TYR A 245 -15.18 -1.38 16.72
CA TYR A 245 -14.43 -0.17 17.03
C TYR A 245 -15.24 1.07 16.65
N LYS A 246 -15.26 2.08 17.51
CA LYS A 246 -15.95 3.34 17.23
C LYS A 246 -15.08 4.23 16.36
N VAL A 247 -15.66 4.83 15.33
CA VAL A 247 -15.01 5.71 14.35
C VAL A 247 -15.83 6.98 14.19
N GLY A 248 -15.18 8.12 13.96
CA GLY A 248 -15.83 9.37 13.58
C GLY A 248 -16.50 10.15 14.71
N GLY A 249 -16.98 11.34 14.38
CA GLY A 249 -17.50 12.35 15.30
C GLY A 249 -16.43 13.31 15.84
N TYR A 250 -16.82 14.14 16.82
CA TYR A 250 -15.94 15.12 17.46
C TYR A 250 -15.52 14.64 18.85
N LEU A 251 -14.22 14.75 19.16
CA LEU A 251 -13.70 14.65 20.53
C LEU A 251 -13.86 15.98 21.27
N ALA A 252 -13.69 17.09 20.56
CA ALA A 252 -14.01 18.43 21.03
C ALA A 252 -14.51 19.28 19.86
N GLU A 253 -15.61 20.00 20.08
CA GLU A 253 -16.14 20.96 19.13
C GLU A 253 -15.35 22.27 19.21
N ASP A 254 -15.04 22.84 18.04
CA ASP A 254 -14.46 24.17 17.87
C ASP A 254 -14.86 24.64 16.47
N GLU A 255 -15.35 25.88 16.35
CA GLU A 255 -15.86 26.41 15.07
C GLU A 255 -14.74 26.57 14.03
N ASN A 256 -13.53 26.86 14.49
CA ASN A 256 -12.37 27.14 13.66
C ASN A 256 -11.52 25.88 13.40
N ASN A 257 -11.31 25.03 14.39
CA ASN A 257 -10.41 23.88 14.28
C ASN A 257 -10.85 22.76 15.24
N PRO A 258 -11.93 22.03 14.89
CA PRO A 258 -12.49 21.00 15.75
C PRO A 258 -11.54 19.81 15.91
N PHE A 259 -11.54 19.21 17.09
CA PHE A 259 -10.78 18.01 17.35
C PHE A 259 -11.61 16.78 16.99
N MET A 260 -11.30 16.15 15.86
CA MET A 260 -12.10 15.07 15.29
C MET A 260 -11.66 13.72 15.83
N HIS A 261 -12.63 12.85 16.11
CA HIS A 261 -12.39 11.46 16.50
C HIS A 261 -12.10 10.63 15.26
N ILE A 262 -10.94 9.96 15.23
CA ILE A 262 -10.56 9.05 14.17
C ILE A 262 -11.09 7.65 14.49
N ILE A 263 -10.56 7.02 15.54
CA ILE A 263 -10.96 5.68 15.98
C ILE A 263 -10.61 5.45 17.44
N THR A 264 -11.45 4.69 18.14
CA THR A 264 -11.14 4.16 19.48
C THR A 264 -10.83 2.68 19.38
N LEU A 265 -9.57 2.31 19.66
CA LEU A 265 -9.09 0.94 19.73
C LEU A 265 -9.25 0.40 21.16
N ASN A 266 -10.31 -0.38 21.39
CA ASN A 266 -10.54 -1.05 22.67
C ASN A 266 -11.27 -2.41 22.42
N PRO A 267 -10.56 -3.55 22.55
CA PRO A 267 -9.16 -3.69 22.93
C PRO A 267 -8.20 -3.30 21.78
N ILE A 268 -6.93 -3.05 22.10
CA ILE A 268 -5.88 -2.89 21.10
C ILE A 268 -5.80 -4.16 20.21
N PRO A 269 -5.89 -4.04 18.87
CA PRO A 269 -5.67 -5.16 17.95
C PRO A 269 -4.30 -5.83 18.17
N GLU A 270 -4.26 -7.16 18.02
CA GLU A 270 -3.02 -7.92 18.15
C GLU A 270 -1.97 -7.48 17.11
N GLY A 271 -0.69 -7.53 17.50
CA GLY A 271 0.43 -7.16 16.63
C GLY A 271 0.82 -5.69 16.65
N LEU A 272 -0.02 -4.78 17.18
CA LEU A 272 0.35 -3.38 17.34
C LEU A 272 1.32 -3.17 18.52
N PRO A 273 2.34 -2.31 18.37
CA PRO A 273 3.34 -2.04 19.42
C PRO A 273 2.82 -1.04 20.46
N ILE A 274 1.63 -1.28 21.02
CA ILE A 274 0.95 -0.38 21.97
C ILE A 274 0.75 -1.12 23.29
N ARG A 275 1.29 -0.57 24.38
CA ARG A 275 1.15 -1.14 25.75
C ARG A 275 -0.11 -0.69 26.50
N LEU A 276 -0.74 0.40 26.06
CA LEU A 276 -1.99 0.88 26.65
C LEU A 276 -3.10 -0.16 26.45
N SER A 277 -4.04 -0.24 27.40
CA SER A 277 -5.19 -1.16 27.28
C SER A 277 -6.21 -0.69 26.25
N GLN A 278 -6.23 0.61 25.95
CA GLN A 278 -7.05 1.23 24.91
C GLN A 278 -6.31 2.44 24.33
N LEU A 279 -6.70 2.85 23.14
CA LEU A 279 -6.15 4.04 22.48
C LEU A 279 -7.25 4.79 21.74
N VAL A 280 -7.44 6.06 22.05
CA VAL A 280 -8.31 6.96 21.29
C VAL A 280 -7.43 7.77 20.36
N LEU A 281 -7.63 7.64 19.05
CA LEU A 281 -6.96 8.43 18.04
C LEU A 281 -7.89 9.58 17.61
N GLY A 282 -7.33 10.79 17.57
CA GLY A 282 -8.03 12.00 17.20
C GLY A 282 -7.10 12.95 16.47
N CYS A 283 -7.65 13.78 15.60
CA CYS A 283 -6.88 14.71 14.79
C CYS A 283 -7.62 16.03 14.55
N HIS A 284 -6.91 17.14 14.67
CA HIS A 284 -7.25 18.42 14.06
C HIS A 284 -6.98 18.29 12.55
N LEU A 285 -7.94 17.75 11.79
CA LEU A 285 -7.75 17.43 10.37
C LEU A 285 -7.39 18.66 9.52
N ARG A 286 -7.96 19.81 9.85
CA ARG A 286 -7.67 21.08 9.18
C ARG A 286 -6.18 21.44 9.26
N GLU A 287 -5.58 21.25 10.44
CA GLU A 287 -4.13 21.44 10.61
C GLU A 287 -3.30 20.40 9.86
N LEU A 288 -3.75 19.15 9.83
CA LEU A 288 -3.06 18.10 9.08
C LEU A 288 -3.02 18.45 7.58
N ASN A 289 -4.13 18.94 7.02
CA ASN A 289 -4.20 19.34 5.61
C ASN A 289 -3.42 20.64 5.31
N GLU A 290 -3.21 21.52 6.29
CA GLU A 290 -2.43 22.75 6.09
C GLU A 290 -0.92 22.57 6.34
N ASN A 291 -0.53 21.82 7.38
CA ASN A 291 0.88 21.65 7.77
C ASN A 291 1.54 20.35 7.31
N GLY A 292 0.76 19.36 6.89
CA GLY A 292 1.23 18.02 6.53
C GLY A 292 1.50 17.09 7.72
N VAL A 293 1.79 17.60 8.93
CA VAL A 293 2.10 16.77 10.11
C VAL A 293 1.55 17.34 11.43
N VAL A 294 1.02 16.48 12.30
CA VAL A 294 0.55 16.84 13.66
C VAL A 294 0.82 15.74 14.70
N PHE A 295 0.98 16.11 15.97
CA PHE A 295 1.32 15.18 17.07
C PHE A 295 0.44 15.37 18.31
N TYR A 296 0.20 14.26 19.02
CA TYR A 296 -0.60 14.22 20.25
C TYR A 296 0.04 13.30 21.28
N GLN A 297 0.16 13.75 22.52
CA GLN A 297 0.56 12.91 23.65
C GLN A 297 -0.69 12.37 24.34
N HIS A 298 -0.68 11.09 24.70
CA HIS A 298 -1.81 10.42 25.31
C HIS A 298 -1.58 10.19 26.81
N ASP A 299 -2.67 10.29 27.57
CA ASP A 299 -2.68 9.93 28.99
C ASP A 299 -2.68 8.41 29.23
N GLU A 300 -2.72 7.99 30.49
CA GLU A 300 -2.78 6.56 30.87
C GLU A 300 -4.07 5.87 30.41
N GLN A 301 -5.12 6.64 30.12
CA GLN A 301 -6.40 6.14 29.61
C GLN A 301 -6.41 6.07 28.07
N GLY A 302 -5.34 6.51 27.40
CA GLY A 302 -5.21 6.53 25.95
C GLY A 302 -5.87 7.73 25.28
N ILE A 303 -6.25 8.76 26.04
CA ILE A 303 -6.90 9.97 25.53
C ILE A 303 -5.85 10.95 24.98
N PRO A 304 -6.01 11.44 23.74
CA PRO A 304 -5.03 12.30 23.10
C PRO A 304 -5.13 13.76 23.57
N HIS A 305 -3.97 14.38 23.78
CA HIS A 305 -3.79 15.81 24.03
C HIS A 305 -2.79 16.36 23.02
N LYS A 306 -3.14 17.48 22.38
CA LYS A 306 -2.29 18.10 21.36
C LYS A 306 -0.92 18.48 21.95
N ILE A 307 0.15 18.21 21.21
CA ILE A 307 1.48 18.74 21.52
C ILE A 307 1.60 20.11 20.85
N GLY A 308 1.76 21.16 21.65
CA GLY A 308 1.70 22.55 21.19
C GLY A 308 0.27 23.10 21.19
N GLU A 309 0.14 24.39 20.86
CA GLU A 309 -1.15 25.07 20.83
C GLU A 309 -1.91 24.79 19.52
N PRO A 310 -3.26 24.66 19.55
CA PRO A 310 -4.08 24.59 18.35
C PRO A 310 -3.90 25.81 17.45
N MET A 311 -3.89 25.59 16.15
CA MET A 311 -3.78 26.69 15.17
C MET A 311 -5.15 27.26 14.82
N THR A 312 -5.16 28.54 14.45
CA THR A 312 -6.29 29.18 13.77
C THR A 312 -6.18 28.87 12.27
N ILE A 313 -7.25 28.32 11.67
CA ILE A 313 -7.25 27.87 10.28
C ILE A 313 -8.10 28.82 9.45
N GLU A 314 -7.50 29.40 8.42
CA GLU A 314 -8.17 30.43 7.62
C GLU A 314 -8.91 29.88 6.40
N TRP A 315 -8.45 28.77 5.80
CA TRP A 315 -8.81 28.42 4.42
C TRP A 315 -9.32 26.99 4.19
N VAL A 316 -9.35 26.15 5.22
CA VAL A 316 -9.74 24.73 5.08
C VAL A 316 -10.97 24.44 5.94
N GLU A 317 -12.07 24.06 5.29
CA GLU A 317 -13.28 23.60 5.96
C GLU A 317 -13.33 22.07 5.91
N GLU A 318 -12.80 21.43 6.94
CA GLU A 318 -12.93 19.97 7.12
C GLU A 318 -13.95 19.66 8.21
N HIS A 319 -14.63 18.52 8.06
CA HIS A 319 -15.60 18.00 9.02
C HIS A 319 -15.25 16.58 9.46
N ALA A 320 -15.73 16.19 10.64
CA ALA A 320 -15.49 14.84 11.14
C ALA A 320 -16.16 13.78 10.26
N MET A 321 -15.54 12.60 10.19
CA MET A 321 -16.20 11.40 9.68
C MET A 321 -17.54 11.17 10.37
N VAL A 322 -18.54 10.68 9.64
CA VAL A 322 -19.82 10.28 10.22
C VAL A 322 -19.60 9.23 11.32
N PRO A 323 -20.10 9.44 12.55
CA PRO A 323 -19.94 8.45 13.62
C PRO A 323 -20.51 7.08 13.23
N THR A 324 -19.71 6.03 13.40
CA THR A 324 -20.12 4.64 13.11
C THR A 324 -19.34 3.65 13.97
N GLU A 325 -19.70 2.38 13.86
CA GLU A 325 -18.87 1.26 14.30
C GLU A 325 -18.29 0.52 13.09
N VAL A 326 -17.04 0.08 13.22
CA VAL A 326 -16.35 -0.72 12.22
C VAL A 326 -15.91 -2.05 12.82
N SER A 327 -15.79 -3.06 11.97
CA SER A 327 -15.10 -4.31 12.32
C SER A 327 -13.74 -4.33 11.65
N ILE A 328 -12.84 -5.20 12.12
CA ILE A 328 -11.55 -5.43 11.45
C ILE A 328 -11.45 -6.88 11.00
N VAL A 329 -10.74 -7.09 9.90
CA VAL A 329 -10.55 -8.41 9.29
C VAL A 329 -9.05 -8.65 9.13
N PRO A 330 -8.49 -9.77 9.62
CA PRO A 330 -7.11 -10.13 9.33
C PRO A 330 -6.94 -10.28 7.83
N THR A 331 -5.94 -9.60 7.27
CA THR A 331 -5.71 -9.60 5.83
C THR A 331 -5.14 -10.94 5.37
N ASP A 332 -5.65 -11.48 4.25
CA ASP A 332 -5.04 -12.62 3.57
C ASP A 332 -3.63 -12.28 3.08
N SER A 333 -2.71 -13.24 3.11
CA SER A 333 -1.32 -13.05 2.65
C SER A 333 -1.20 -12.40 1.27
N ARG A 334 -2.13 -12.69 0.35
CA ARG A 334 -2.16 -12.10 -1.00
C ARG A 334 -2.35 -10.59 -0.99
N TRP A 335 -3.00 -10.05 0.04
CA TRP A 335 -3.38 -8.65 0.17
C TRP A 335 -2.65 -7.93 1.32
N ALA A 336 -1.70 -8.61 1.98
CA ALA A 336 -0.98 -8.04 3.11
C ALA A 336 -0.18 -6.77 2.73
N PHE A 337 0.26 -6.71 1.48
CA PHE A 337 0.85 -5.53 0.85
C PHE A 337 -0.03 -5.05 -0.30
N GLN A 338 -0.21 -3.74 -0.39
CA GLN A 338 -1.01 -3.11 -1.44
C GLN A 338 -0.33 -1.81 -1.87
N SER A 339 -0.34 -1.54 -3.17
CA SER A 339 0.15 -0.29 -3.75
C SER A 339 -1.00 0.70 -3.88
N TRP A 340 -0.79 1.97 -3.53
CA TRP A 340 -1.85 2.99 -3.66
C TRP A 340 -2.31 3.14 -5.11
N ALA A 341 -1.37 3.27 -6.07
CA ALA A 341 -1.73 3.48 -7.47
C ALA A 341 -2.37 2.22 -8.10
N SER A 342 -1.85 1.03 -7.79
CA SER A 342 -2.36 -0.23 -8.36
C SER A 342 -3.71 -0.62 -7.75
N ALA A 343 -3.94 -0.28 -6.47
CA ALA A 343 -5.24 -0.44 -5.83
C ALA A 343 -6.34 0.37 -6.54
N ASN A 344 -6.00 1.59 -6.99
CA ASN A 344 -6.84 2.43 -7.85
C ASN A 344 -8.30 2.52 -7.37
N SER A 345 -8.47 2.82 -6.07
CA SER A 345 -9.75 2.89 -5.34
C SER A 345 -10.62 1.61 -5.32
N ARG A 346 -10.14 0.50 -5.90
CA ARG A 346 -10.84 -0.80 -5.91
C ARG A 346 -10.58 -1.60 -4.63
N GLU A 347 -9.33 -1.61 -4.20
CA GLU A 347 -8.93 -2.36 -3.00
C GLU A 347 -9.14 -1.55 -1.72
N ASN A 348 -9.34 -2.22 -0.60
CA ASN A 348 -9.49 -1.57 0.71
C ASN A 348 -8.14 -1.08 1.23
N LEU A 349 -7.94 0.25 1.26
CA LEU A 349 -6.76 0.90 1.84
C LEU A 349 -7.00 1.47 3.25
N PHE A 350 -8.16 1.21 3.86
CA PHE A 350 -8.38 1.46 5.29
C PHE A 350 -7.76 0.31 6.10
N ARG A 351 -6.57 0.52 6.66
CA ARG A 351 -5.74 -0.58 7.21
C ARG A 351 -5.17 -0.27 8.58
N ILE A 352 -5.06 -1.31 9.41
CA ILE A 352 -4.39 -1.28 10.72
C ILE A 352 -3.18 -2.22 10.67
N GLY A 353 -2.02 -1.74 11.09
CA GLY A 353 -0.75 -2.46 10.96
C GLY A 353 -0.34 -2.64 9.49
N GLY A 354 0.65 -3.51 9.26
CA GLY A 354 1.19 -3.78 7.93
C GLY A 354 2.13 -2.70 7.41
N GLU A 355 2.74 -2.95 6.26
CA GLU A 355 3.53 -1.94 5.54
C GLU A 355 2.61 -0.84 4.95
N PRO A 356 2.97 0.45 5.05
CA PRO A 356 2.19 1.54 4.47
C PRO A 356 2.08 1.45 2.94
N SER A 357 0.94 1.87 2.39
CA SER A 357 0.75 2.09 0.95
C SER A 357 1.13 3.52 0.60
N TRP A 358 2.42 3.82 0.48
CA TRP A 358 2.87 5.19 0.20
C TRP A 358 2.27 5.76 -1.09
N VAL A 359 1.78 7.01 -1.05
CA VAL A 359 1.26 7.74 -2.22
C VAL A 359 2.41 8.42 -2.96
N GLN A 360 3.36 8.97 -2.19
CA GLN A 360 4.55 9.64 -2.70
C GLN A 360 5.79 8.79 -2.37
N SER A 361 6.52 9.12 -1.31
CA SER A 361 7.69 8.38 -0.85
C SER A 361 7.54 7.94 0.61
N GLY A 362 8.36 6.98 1.04
CA GLY A 362 8.41 6.59 2.45
C GLY A 362 8.81 7.78 3.34
N GLU A 363 8.01 8.06 4.38
CA GLU A 363 8.31 9.11 5.35
C GLU A 363 7.95 8.67 6.77
N VAL A 364 8.95 8.20 7.51
CA VAL A 364 8.76 7.73 8.89
C VAL A 364 8.93 8.89 9.86
N LEU A 365 7.87 9.19 10.61
CA LEU A 365 7.87 10.26 11.59
C LEU A 365 8.86 10.01 12.74
N THR A 366 9.48 11.08 13.21
CA THR A 366 10.30 11.10 14.43
C THR A 366 9.48 11.67 15.57
N CYS A 367 9.45 10.99 16.71
CA CYS A 367 8.70 11.44 17.87
C CYS A 367 9.29 12.76 18.41
N PRO A 368 8.49 13.82 18.58
CA PRO A 368 8.99 15.12 19.06
C PRO A 368 9.46 15.09 20.53
N ILE A 369 9.09 14.06 21.31
CA ILE A 369 9.48 13.94 22.72
C ILE A 369 10.71 13.03 22.87
N SER A 370 10.74 11.86 22.25
CA SER A 370 11.86 10.91 22.40
C SER A 370 13.00 11.13 21.40
N GLY A 371 12.73 11.77 20.25
CA GLY A 371 13.67 11.88 19.14
C GLY A 371 13.88 10.58 18.36
N GLU A 372 13.08 9.54 18.63
CA GLU A 372 13.16 8.23 17.98
C GLU A 372 12.13 8.13 16.83
N LYS A 373 12.45 7.38 15.78
CA LYS A 373 11.55 6.98 14.69
C LYS A 373 10.37 6.20 15.27
N MET A 374 9.17 6.64 14.92
CA MET A 374 7.91 6.10 15.40
C MET A 374 7.53 4.82 14.66
N GLN A 375 6.59 4.06 15.22
CA GLN A 375 6.07 2.84 14.60
C GLN A 375 4.78 3.16 13.84
N PHE A 376 4.66 2.74 12.59
CA PHE A 376 3.42 2.82 11.85
C PHE A 376 2.38 1.87 12.45
N ILE A 377 1.15 2.36 12.65
CA ILE A 377 0.07 1.58 13.25
C ILE A 377 -1.20 1.54 12.41
N MET A 378 -1.42 2.49 11.49
CA MET A 378 -2.67 2.60 10.75
C MET A 378 -2.52 3.53 9.55
N GLN A 379 -3.27 3.26 8.48
CA GLN A 379 -3.55 4.21 7.42
C GLN A 379 -5.05 4.31 7.15
N LEU A 380 -5.48 5.47 6.68
CA LEU A 380 -6.85 5.73 6.27
C LEU A 380 -6.87 6.36 4.89
N ASP A 381 -7.75 5.86 4.05
CA ASP A 381 -8.02 6.44 2.74
C ASP A 381 -8.97 7.64 2.86
N SER A 382 -8.94 8.50 1.85
CA SER A 382 -10.02 9.46 1.64
C SER A 382 -11.29 8.70 1.24
N GLU A 383 -12.38 9.40 0.88
CA GLU A 383 -13.63 8.76 0.39
C GLU A 383 -14.50 8.12 1.51
N VAL A 384 -14.38 8.61 2.75
CA VAL A 384 -15.37 8.37 3.82
C VAL A 384 -16.32 9.56 3.97
N PRO A 385 -17.61 9.35 4.26
CA PRO A 385 -18.55 10.44 4.44
C PRO A 385 -18.20 11.29 5.66
N ASP A 386 -18.42 12.60 5.55
CA ASP A 386 -18.36 13.52 6.68
C ASP A 386 -19.78 13.87 7.20
N VAL A 387 -19.83 14.52 8.37
CA VAL A 387 -21.09 14.90 9.05
C VAL A 387 -21.91 16.00 8.36
N GLN A 388 -21.40 16.62 7.29
CA GLN A 388 -22.07 17.65 6.48
C GLN A 388 -22.45 17.14 5.07
N GLU A 389 -22.62 15.82 4.92
CA GLU A 389 -22.96 15.15 3.65
C GLU A 389 -21.85 15.25 2.58
N GLY A 390 -20.63 15.64 2.97
CA GLY A 390 -19.43 15.71 2.14
C GLY A 390 -18.58 14.44 2.18
N GLU A 391 -17.27 14.61 2.12
CA GLU A 391 -16.25 13.57 2.22
C GLU A 391 -15.07 14.10 3.03
N VAL A 392 -14.50 13.23 3.84
CA VAL A 392 -13.21 13.52 4.47
C VAL A 392 -12.12 13.37 3.41
N TYR A 393 -11.35 14.43 3.23
CA TYR A 393 -10.17 14.44 2.38
C TYR A 393 -8.90 14.55 3.20
N TYR A 394 -7.93 13.72 2.85
CA TYR A 394 -6.54 13.93 3.21
C TYR A 394 -5.88 14.64 2.02
N GLY A 395 -5.66 15.94 2.15
CA GLY A 395 -5.18 16.81 1.07
C GLY A 395 -6.14 16.80 -0.12
N SER A 396 -5.65 16.40 -1.30
CA SER A 396 -6.45 16.31 -2.54
C SER A 396 -7.10 14.94 -2.79
N GLY A 397 -7.25 14.10 -1.76
CA GLY A 397 -7.80 12.74 -1.88
C GLY A 397 -6.76 11.62 -1.76
N GLY A 398 -5.73 11.83 -0.94
CA GLY A 398 -4.71 10.83 -0.67
C GLY A 398 -4.96 10.04 0.62
N LEU A 399 -3.89 9.63 1.29
CA LEU A 399 -3.94 8.83 2.51
C LEU A 399 -3.44 9.60 3.74
N CYS A 400 -4.00 9.28 4.90
CA CYS A 400 -3.42 9.60 6.20
C CYS A 400 -2.70 8.38 6.79
N TYR A 401 -1.50 8.60 7.30
CA TYR A 401 -0.69 7.60 8.00
C TYR A 401 -0.55 8.00 9.47
N ILE A 402 -0.74 7.03 10.35
CA ILE A 402 -0.72 7.22 11.79
C ILE A 402 0.41 6.39 12.38
N PHE A 403 1.25 7.08 13.15
CA PHE A 403 2.41 6.56 13.83
C PHE A 403 2.26 6.62 15.35
N TRP A 404 2.95 5.73 16.06
CA TRP A 404 2.94 5.61 17.50
C TRP A 404 4.35 5.53 18.09
N CYS A 405 4.59 6.28 19.16
CA CYS A 405 5.75 6.13 20.02
C CYS A 405 5.30 5.63 21.39
N ASP A 406 5.49 4.34 21.65
CA ASP A 406 5.04 3.70 22.89
C ASP A 406 5.76 4.24 24.14
N LYS A 407 7.02 4.66 23.99
CA LYS A 407 7.86 5.18 25.08
C LYS A 407 7.29 6.46 25.69
N THR A 408 6.71 7.33 24.87
CA THR A 408 6.21 8.66 25.27
C THR A 408 4.70 8.79 25.11
N LYS A 409 4.03 7.73 24.64
CA LYS A 409 2.61 7.65 24.31
C LYS A 409 2.19 8.74 23.33
N VAL A 410 2.98 8.91 22.27
CA VAL A 410 2.72 9.95 21.27
C VAL A 410 2.18 9.31 20.00
N SER A 411 1.05 9.81 19.50
CA SER A 411 0.62 9.59 18.13
C SER A 411 1.10 10.73 17.23
N GLY A 412 1.50 10.38 16.01
CA GLY A 412 1.89 11.31 14.97
C GLY A 412 1.09 11.00 13.70
N TYR A 413 0.68 12.03 12.99
CA TYR A 413 -0.11 11.91 11.77
C TYR A 413 0.62 12.64 10.66
N ILE A 414 0.70 11.99 9.51
CA ILE A 414 1.15 12.61 8.27
C ILE A 414 0.17 12.23 7.17
N MET A 415 0.05 13.09 6.16
CA MET A 415 -0.77 12.80 5.00
C MET A 415 0.04 12.97 3.72
N GLN A 416 -0.28 12.19 2.69
CA GLN A 416 0.27 12.34 1.34
C GLN A 416 -0.85 12.29 0.33
N HIS A 417 -0.72 13.08 -0.74
CA HIS A 417 -1.69 13.16 -1.83
C HIS A 417 -0.99 13.43 -3.16
N THR A 418 -1.73 13.33 -4.26
CA THR A 418 -1.24 13.63 -5.61
C THR A 418 -1.26 15.11 -5.95
#